data_AF-K9FLV0-F1
#
_entry.id   AF-K9FLV0-F1
#
_cell.length_a   1.000
_cell.length_b   1.000
_cell.length_c   1.000
_cell.angle_alpha   90.00
_cell.angle_beta   90.00
_cell.angle_gamma   90.00
#
_symmetry.space_group_name_H-M   'P 1'
#
loop_
_entity.id
_entity.type
_entity.pdbx_description
1 polymer ?
#
loop_
_entity_poly.entity_id
_entity_poly.type
_entity_poly.pdbx_seq_one_letter_code
_entity_poly.pdbx_strand_id
1 'polypeptide(L)'
;MVSPCKNLRLAVENGDTEATIEFLNNVLTMESHHFRTATMNKHNGILELFLSRSWEINADMSDTVPSASVYTFEDVGLLKWFLNHGADPKKRCRIRNCTSLSYAVRDGPFNAIKILFESGGQVQDGQLLHYAVMRTKNDSHAVLELIYDQDSDYNKQCVNRMIDEGTPEYSMNERSGLGTPVHYAARSGS
;
A
#
# COMPACT_ATOMS: atom_id res chain seq x y z
N MET A 1 -36.25 -4.42 -8.34
CA MET A 1 -35.20 -4.20 -9.36
C MET A 1 -33.90 -3.90 -8.63
N VAL A 2 -32.83 -4.63 -8.94
CA VAL A 2 -31.49 -4.40 -8.36
C VAL A 2 -30.84 -3.24 -9.12
N SER A 3 -30.15 -2.33 -8.41
CA SER A 3 -29.55 -1.16 -9.07
C SER A 3 -28.38 -1.55 -9.99
N PRO A 4 -28.17 -0.86 -11.12
CA PRO A 4 -27.04 -1.12 -12.04
C PRO A 4 -25.67 -1.10 -11.35
N CYS A 5 -25.45 -0.19 -10.39
CA CYS A 5 -24.23 -0.16 -9.57
C CYS A 5 -24.03 -1.44 -8.76
N LYS A 6 -25.12 -2.02 -8.23
CA LYS A 6 -25.04 -3.28 -7.48
C LYS A 6 -24.71 -4.47 -8.40
N ASN A 7 -25.15 -4.43 -9.67
CA ASN A 7 -24.83 -5.48 -10.63
C ASN A 7 -23.34 -5.44 -11.06
N LEU A 8 -22.78 -4.25 -11.31
CA LEU A 8 -21.34 -4.10 -11.59
C LEU A 8 -20.50 -4.60 -10.42
N ARG A 9 -20.85 -4.21 -9.19
CA ARG A 9 -20.17 -4.69 -7.99
C ARG A 9 -20.16 -6.22 -7.91
N LEU A 10 -21.31 -6.87 -8.14
CA LEU A 10 -21.42 -8.32 -8.09
C LEU A 10 -20.61 -9.02 -9.20
N ALA A 11 -20.61 -8.45 -10.41
CA ALA A 11 -19.79 -8.97 -11.52
C ALA A 11 -18.30 -8.93 -11.15
N VAL A 12 -17.83 -7.81 -10.58
CA VAL A 12 -16.46 -7.65 -10.11
C VAL A 12 -16.14 -8.59 -8.94
N GLU A 13 -17.04 -8.74 -7.98
CA GLU A 13 -16.87 -9.68 -6.86
C GLU A 13 -16.70 -11.12 -7.37
N ASN A 14 -17.50 -11.53 -8.37
CA ASN A 14 -17.50 -12.87 -8.94
C ASN A 14 -16.39 -13.11 -9.98
N GLY A 15 -15.67 -12.08 -10.42
CA GLY A 15 -14.65 -12.21 -11.47
C GLY A 15 -15.23 -12.33 -12.88
N ASP A 16 -16.50 -12.00 -13.07
CA ASP A 16 -17.20 -12.06 -14.36
C ASP A 16 -16.75 -10.90 -15.25
N THR A 17 -15.73 -11.16 -16.07
CA THR A 17 -15.11 -10.14 -16.93
C THR A 17 -16.06 -9.69 -18.04
N GLU A 18 -16.87 -10.59 -18.60
CA GLU A 18 -17.83 -10.27 -19.66
C GLU A 18 -18.95 -9.37 -19.14
N ALA A 19 -19.58 -9.74 -18.02
CA ALA A 19 -20.59 -8.90 -17.39
C ALA A 19 -20.00 -7.55 -16.94
N THR A 20 -18.76 -7.54 -16.44
CA THR A 20 -18.07 -6.28 -16.09
C THR A 20 -17.89 -5.37 -17.31
N ILE A 21 -17.51 -5.91 -18.47
CA ILE A 21 -17.42 -5.16 -19.74
C ILE A 21 -18.78 -4.57 -20.11
N GLU A 22 -19.84 -5.39 -20.07
CA GLU A 22 -21.19 -4.96 -20.41
C GLU A 22 -21.65 -3.81 -19.52
N PHE A 23 -21.45 -3.92 -18.20
CA PHE A 23 -21.85 -2.88 -17.25
C PHE A 23 -21.05 -1.59 -17.44
N LEU A 24 -19.74 -1.67 -17.66
CA LEU A 24 -18.90 -0.49 -17.89
C LEU A 24 -19.15 0.17 -19.25
N ASN A 25 -19.72 -0.54 -20.24
CA ASN A 25 -20.14 0.06 -21.51
C ASN A 25 -21.44 0.88 -21.38
N ASN A 26 -22.27 0.57 -20.38
CA ASN A 26 -23.57 1.20 -20.15
C ASN A 26 -23.48 2.46 -19.24
N VAL A 27 -22.45 3.29 -19.44
CA VAL A 27 -22.20 4.60 -18.76
C VAL A 27 -21.84 4.50 -17.27
N LEU A 28 -21.57 3.30 -16.73
CA LEU A 28 -21.06 3.19 -15.36
C LEU A 28 -19.56 3.49 -15.30
N THR A 29 -19.15 4.27 -14.30
CA THR A 29 -17.77 4.68 -14.09
C THR A 29 -17.00 3.62 -13.31
N MET A 30 -15.73 3.40 -13.69
CA MET A 30 -14.80 2.66 -12.84
C MET A 30 -14.56 3.43 -11.55
N GLU A 31 -14.51 2.73 -10.42
CA GLU A 31 -14.27 3.31 -9.10
C GLU A 31 -13.23 2.49 -8.36
N SER A 32 -12.50 3.14 -7.43
CA SER A 32 -11.38 2.49 -6.72
C SER A 32 -11.83 1.25 -5.96
N HIS A 33 -13.07 1.22 -5.44
CA HIS A 33 -13.59 0.07 -4.72
C HIS A 33 -13.74 -1.18 -5.63
N HIS A 34 -14.07 -1.02 -6.91
CA HIS A 34 -14.11 -2.11 -7.88
C HIS A 34 -12.69 -2.66 -8.12
N PHE A 35 -11.73 -1.77 -8.35
CA PHE A 35 -10.33 -2.16 -8.58
C PHE A 35 -9.72 -2.86 -7.36
N ARG A 36 -10.01 -2.37 -6.14
CA ARG A 36 -9.64 -3.05 -4.89
C ARG A 36 -10.24 -4.44 -4.80
N THR A 37 -11.53 -4.60 -5.05
CA THR A 37 -12.18 -5.92 -5.01
C THR A 37 -11.54 -6.88 -6.01
N ALA A 38 -11.33 -6.44 -7.25
CA ALA A 38 -10.63 -7.25 -8.26
C ALA A 38 -9.21 -7.63 -7.81
N THR A 39 -8.48 -6.70 -7.17
CA THR A 39 -7.13 -6.95 -6.66
C THR A 39 -7.14 -7.99 -5.53
N MET A 40 -7.98 -7.80 -4.52
CA MET A 40 -8.07 -8.71 -3.37
C MET A 40 -8.50 -10.14 -3.77
N ASN A 41 -9.35 -10.25 -4.81
CA ASN A 41 -9.82 -11.53 -5.33
C ASN A 41 -8.94 -12.09 -6.47
N LYS A 42 -7.87 -11.39 -6.86
CA LYS A 42 -6.93 -11.81 -7.91
C LYS A 42 -7.58 -12.01 -9.28
N HIS A 43 -8.59 -11.19 -9.59
CA HIS A 43 -9.33 -11.23 -10.85
C HIS A 43 -8.55 -10.55 -11.97
N ASN A 44 -7.48 -11.20 -12.44
CA ASN A 44 -6.54 -10.64 -13.42
C ASN A 44 -7.23 -10.11 -14.69
N GLY A 45 -8.25 -10.80 -15.21
CA GLY A 45 -9.00 -10.33 -16.38
C GLY A 45 -9.70 -8.98 -16.16
N ILE A 46 -10.20 -8.73 -14.94
CA ILE A 46 -10.80 -7.45 -14.57
C ILE A 46 -9.72 -6.38 -14.35
N LEU A 47 -8.58 -6.74 -13.77
CA LEU A 47 -7.46 -5.81 -13.61
C LEU A 47 -6.93 -5.32 -14.97
N GLU A 48 -6.72 -6.25 -15.91
CA GLU A 48 -6.34 -5.93 -17.30
C GLU A 48 -7.39 -5.05 -17.98
N LEU A 49 -8.68 -5.35 -17.80
CA LEU A 49 -9.77 -4.52 -18.31
C LEU A 49 -9.70 -3.09 -17.78
N PHE A 50 -9.46 -2.90 -16.48
CA PHE A 50 -9.34 -1.57 -15.88
C PHE A 50 -8.17 -0.80 -16.49
N LEU A 51 -6.98 -1.42 -16.60
CA LEU A 51 -5.81 -0.79 -17.22
C LEU A 51 -6.06 -0.46 -18.71
N SER A 52 -6.73 -1.34 -19.46
CA SER A 52 -7.09 -1.08 -20.86
C SER A 52 -8.04 0.11 -21.04
N ARG A 53 -8.79 0.45 -19.98
CA ARG A 53 -9.68 1.61 -19.91
C ARG A 53 -9.02 2.82 -19.24
N SER A 54 -7.69 2.88 -19.27
CA SER A 54 -6.89 3.98 -18.72
C SER A 54 -7.03 4.17 -17.21
N TRP A 55 -7.33 3.11 -16.45
CA TRP A 55 -7.23 3.17 -15.00
C TRP A 55 -5.77 3.45 -14.59
N GLU A 56 -5.57 4.44 -13.73
CA GLU A 56 -4.25 4.76 -13.19
C GLU A 56 -3.86 3.74 -12.12
N ILE A 57 -2.83 2.93 -12.37
CA ILE A 57 -2.35 1.88 -11.42
C ILE A 57 -2.00 2.44 -10.03
N ASN A 58 -1.60 3.71 -9.98
CA ASN A 58 -1.23 4.45 -8.76
C ASN A 58 -2.37 5.33 -8.21
N ALA A 59 -3.59 5.17 -8.71
CA ALA A 59 -4.76 5.88 -8.18
C ALA A 59 -4.92 5.63 -6.68
N ASP A 60 -5.19 6.70 -5.93
CA ASP A 60 -5.39 6.63 -4.49
C ASP A 60 -6.59 5.72 -4.17
N MET A 61 -6.38 4.80 -3.23
CA MET A 61 -7.42 3.90 -2.76
C MET A 61 -8.28 4.54 -1.66
N SER A 62 -7.65 5.37 -0.83
CA SER A 62 -8.26 6.25 0.17
C SER A 62 -7.21 7.26 0.64
N ASP A 63 -7.60 8.19 1.51
CA ASP A 63 -6.64 9.10 2.15
C ASP A 63 -5.52 8.37 2.93
N THR A 64 -5.75 7.11 3.32
CA THR A 64 -4.80 6.29 4.09
C THR A 64 -4.10 5.22 3.26
N VAL A 65 -4.64 4.83 2.09
CA VAL A 65 -4.09 3.76 1.27
C VAL A 65 -3.60 4.32 -0.09
N PRO A 66 -2.29 4.27 -0.37
CA PRO A 66 -1.70 4.98 -1.52
C PRO A 66 -2.08 4.40 -2.88
N SER A 67 -2.23 3.08 -2.98
CA SER A 67 -2.67 2.40 -4.21
C SER A 67 -3.12 0.98 -3.90
N ALA A 68 -3.74 0.29 -4.88
CA ALA A 68 -4.19 -1.08 -4.69
C ALA A 68 -3.04 -2.10 -4.52
N SER A 69 -1.80 -1.71 -4.80
CA SER A 69 -0.62 -2.57 -4.60
C SER A 69 -0.50 -3.08 -3.16
N VAL A 70 -1.05 -2.36 -2.16
CA VAL A 70 -1.07 -2.84 -0.77
C VAL A 70 -1.79 -4.16 -0.56
N TYR A 71 -2.70 -4.53 -1.46
CA TYR A 71 -3.50 -5.75 -1.36
C TYR A 71 -2.83 -6.97 -2.02
N THR A 72 -1.60 -6.81 -2.51
CA THR A 72 -0.92 -7.81 -3.35
C THR A 72 0.17 -8.59 -2.61
N PHE A 73 0.54 -8.21 -1.38
CA PHE A 73 1.79 -8.68 -0.77
C PHE A 73 1.84 -10.19 -0.49
N GLU A 74 0.69 -10.84 -0.29
CA GLU A 74 0.60 -12.30 -0.10
C GLU A 74 0.71 -13.08 -1.42
N ASP A 75 0.74 -12.38 -2.56
CA ASP A 75 0.83 -12.97 -3.89
C ASP A 75 1.97 -12.33 -4.69
N VAL A 76 3.12 -13.01 -4.71
CA VAL A 76 4.32 -12.54 -5.42
C VAL A 76 4.05 -12.32 -6.91
N GLY A 77 3.20 -13.14 -7.53
CA GLY A 77 2.86 -13.00 -8.94
C GLY A 77 2.08 -11.71 -9.19
N LEU A 78 1.06 -11.46 -8.37
CA LEU A 78 0.25 -10.25 -8.48
C LEU A 78 1.04 -8.99 -8.12
N LEU A 79 1.87 -9.02 -7.08
CA LEU A 79 2.74 -7.91 -6.73
C LEU A 79 3.68 -7.55 -7.89
N LYS A 80 4.33 -8.55 -8.49
CA LYS A 80 5.20 -8.34 -9.66
C LYS A 80 4.41 -7.84 -10.87
N TRP A 81 3.18 -8.31 -11.08
CA TRP A 81 2.31 -7.80 -12.15
C TRP A 81 2.02 -6.31 -11.95
N PHE A 82 1.68 -5.88 -10.73
CA PHE A 82 1.47 -4.45 -10.40
C PHE A 82 2.73 -3.62 -10.70
N LEU A 83 3.90 -4.09 -10.27
CA LEU A 83 5.17 -3.39 -10.47
C LEU A 83 5.56 -3.31 -11.94
N ASN A 84 5.36 -4.38 -12.71
CA ASN A 84 5.57 -4.40 -14.16
C ASN A 84 4.64 -3.44 -14.92
N HIS A 85 3.47 -3.13 -14.35
CA HIS A 85 2.52 -2.14 -14.87
C HIS A 85 2.73 -0.73 -14.29
N GLY A 86 3.85 -0.47 -13.62
CA GLY A 86 4.23 0.87 -13.17
C GLY A 86 3.71 1.26 -11.79
N ALA A 87 3.28 0.31 -10.96
CA ALA A 87 3.00 0.60 -9.57
C ALA A 87 4.25 1.17 -8.88
N ASP A 88 4.13 2.35 -8.26
CA ASP A 88 5.24 3.04 -7.62
C ASP A 88 5.31 2.69 -6.13
N PRO A 89 6.37 1.99 -5.66
CA PRO A 89 6.54 1.67 -4.24
C PRO A 89 6.72 2.92 -3.36
N LYS A 90 7.03 4.09 -3.94
CA LYS A 90 7.22 5.36 -3.25
C LYS A 90 5.96 6.23 -3.23
N LYS A 91 4.88 5.84 -3.92
CA LYS A 91 3.61 6.58 -3.90
C LYS A 91 3.12 6.72 -2.47
N ARG A 92 2.98 7.96 -2.01
CA ARG A 92 2.51 8.31 -0.66
C ARG A 92 0.99 8.51 -0.68
N CYS A 93 0.33 8.10 0.39
CA CYS A 93 -1.04 8.51 0.69
C CYS A 93 -1.05 9.84 1.47
N ARG A 94 -2.23 10.43 1.58
CA ARG A 94 -2.42 11.75 2.20
C ARG A 94 -2.20 11.75 3.70
N ILE A 95 -2.55 10.68 4.39
CA ILE A 95 -2.49 10.58 5.85
C ILE A 95 -1.29 9.74 6.26
N ARG A 96 -0.44 10.27 7.16
CA ARG A 96 0.76 9.61 7.70
C ARG A 96 1.86 9.31 6.67
N ASN A 97 1.78 9.90 5.47
CA ASN A 97 2.81 9.75 4.44
C ASN A 97 3.13 8.27 4.12
N CYS A 98 2.16 7.34 4.27
CA CYS A 98 2.40 5.90 4.06
C CYS A 98 2.61 5.59 2.58
N THR A 99 3.50 4.66 2.28
CA THR A 99 3.64 4.05 0.95
C THR A 99 3.26 2.58 0.97
N SER A 100 3.18 1.94 -0.21
CA SER A 100 3.04 0.48 -0.27
C SER A 100 4.15 -0.22 0.50
N LEU A 101 5.38 0.30 0.45
CA LEU A 101 6.50 -0.22 1.25
C LEU A 101 6.27 -0.05 2.75
N SER A 102 5.70 1.06 3.24
CA SER A 102 5.32 1.21 4.66
C SER A 102 4.36 0.11 5.13
N TYR A 103 3.35 -0.19 4.32
CA TYR A 103 2.38 -1.26 4.62
C TYR A 103 3.01 -2.65 4.58
N ALA A 104 3.88 -2.92 3.60
CA ALA A 104 4.60 -4.19 3.53
C ALA A 104 5.53 -4.38 4.73
N VAL A 105 6.22 -3.32 5.16
CA VAL A 105 7.08 -3.31 6.35
C VAL A 105 6.26 -3.61 7.60
N ARG A 106 5.11 -2.97 7.80
CA ARG A 106 4.28 -3.20 8.99
C ARG A 106 3.64 -4.60 9.01
N ASP A 107 3.02 -5.00 7.90
CA ASP A 107 2.08 -6.14 7.88
C ASP A 107 2.43 -7.24 6.88
N GLY A 108 3.16 -6.90 5.81
CA GLY A 108 3.44 -7.81 4.69
C GLY A 108 4.44 -8.92 5.02
N PRO A 109 4.59 -9.94 4.15
CA PRO A 109 5.64 -10.93 4.25
C PRO A 109 7.02 -10.33 3.92
N PHE A 110 8.07 -10.85 4.55
CA PHE A 110 9.46 -10.40 4.33
C PHE A 110 9.86 -10.33 2.84
N ASN A 111 9.39 -11.30 2.05
CA ASN A 111 9.67 -11.36 0.62
C ASN A 111 9.05 -10.18 -0.17
N ALA A 112 7.86 -9.72 0.21
CA ALA A 112 7.25 -8.55 -0.44
C ALA A 112 8.05 -7.27 -0.17
N ILE A 113 8.60 -7.12 1.04
CA ILE A 113 9.46 -5.99 1.40
C ILE A 113 10.69 -5.97 0.49
N LYS A 114 11.35 -7.13 0.31
CA LYS A 114 12.51 -7.26 -0.61
C LYS A 114 12.15 -6.88 -2.05
N ILE A 115 11.06 -7.41 -2.58
CA ILE A 115 10.61 -7.12 -3.96
C ILE A 115 10.36 -5.62 -4.14
N LEU A 116 9.75 -4.96 -3.16
CA LEU A 116 9.48 -3.52 -3.22
C LEU A 116 10.76 -2.68 -3.18
N PHE A 117 11.78 -3.07 -2.40
CA PHE A 117 13.10 -2.45 -2.45
C PHE A 117 13.79 -2.67 -3.81
N GLU A 118 13.79 -3.89 -4.32
CA GLU A 118 14.33 -4.23 -5.66
C GLU A 118 13.65 -3.42 -6.77
N SER A 119 12.41 -2.99 -6.56
CA SER A 119 11.61 -2.21 -7.51
C SER A 119 11.71 -0.70 -7.27
N GLY A 120 12.72 -0.24 -6.54
CA GLY A 120 13.01 1.19 -6.36
C GLY A 120 12.33 1.83 -5.15
N GLY A 121 11.78 1.03 -4.23
CA GLY A 121 11.39 1.49 -2.90
C GLY A 121 12.61 2.01 -2.13
N GLN A 122 12.42 3.06 -1.34
CA GLN A 122 13.49 3.78 -0.66
C GLN A 122 13.14 4.03 0.81
N VAL A 123 14.13 3.98 1.70
CA VAL A 123 13.91 4.22 3.14
C VAL A 123 13.56 5.67 3.47
N GLN A 124 13.86 6.59 2.55
CA GLN A 124 13.52 8.01 2.61
C GLN A 124 12.02 8.25 2.41
N ASP A 125 11.29 7.27 1.89
CA ASP A 125 9.85 7.32 1.67
C ASP A 125 9.10 6.49 2.72
N GLY A 126 7.95 7.00 3.18
CA GLY A 126 7.06 6.15 3.96
C GLY A 126 7.44 5.91 5.42
N GLN A 127 8.40 6.65 5.98
CA GLN A 127 8.73 6.61 7.42
C GLN A 127 9.02 5.19 7.96
N LEU A 128 9.74 4.36 7.17
CA LEU A 128 9.79 2.90 7.37
C LEU A 128 10.24 2.45 8.76
N LEU A 129 11.15 3.17 9.44
CA LEU A 129 11.56 2.83 10.80
C LEU A 129 10.39 2.82 11.79
N HIS A 130 9.44 3.75 11.67
CA HIS A 130 8.25 3.77 12.52
C HIS A 130 7.39 2.52 12.29
N TYR A 131 7.20 2.13 11.04
CA TYR A 131 6.40 0.96 10.70
C TYR A 131 7.11 -0.35 11.03
N ALA A 132 8.43 -0.39 10.97
CA ALA A 132 9.25 -1.55 11.34
C ALA A 132 9.11 -1.88 12.83
N VAL A 133 9.16 -0.88 13.71
CA VAL A 133 8.99 -1.08 15.16
C VAL A 133 7.53 -1.35 15.58
N MET A 134 6.57 -1.03 14.70
CA MET A 134 5.15 -1.37 14.88
C MET A 134 4.79 -2.77 14.37
N ARG A 135 5.72 -3.46 13.71
CA ARG A 135 5.52 -4.81 13.17
C ARG A 135 5.44 -5.83 14.30
N THR A 136 4.40 -6.67 14.28
CA THR A 136 4.14 -7.69 15.30
C THR A 136 4.50 -9.12 14.86
N LYS A 137 5.06 -9.27 13.65
CA LYS A 137 5.45 -10.57 13.08
C LYS A 137 6.83 -10.99 13.61
N ASN A 138 7.09 -12.29 13.68
CA ASN A 138 8.30 -12.89 14.27
C ASN A 138 9.62 -12.48 13.58
N ASP A 139 9.55 -11.91 12.37
CA ASP A 139 10.66 -11.41 11.58
C ASP A 139 10.92 -9.90 11.80
N SER A 140 10.34 -9.29 12.84
CA SER A 140 10.47 -7.84 13.14
C SER A 140 11.91 -7.37 13.21
N HIS A 141 12.78 -8.11 13.90
CA HIS A 141 14.20 -7.79 13.99
C HIS A 141 14.89 -7.83 12.61
N ALA A 142 14.61 -8.87 11.82
CA ALA A 142 15.19 -9.01 10.47
C ALA A 142 14.69 -7.92 9.51
N VAL A 143 13.43 -7.48 9.64
CA VAL A 143 12.89 -6.34 8.87
C VAL A 143 13.55 -5.02 9.30
N LEU A 144 13.73 -4.82 10.60
CA LEU A 144 14.38 -3.62 11.13
C LEU A 144 15.85 -3.54 10.67
N GLU A 145 16.58 -4.64 10.75
CA GLU A 145 17.97 -4.76 10.26
C GLU A 145 18.02 -4.48 8.75
N LEU A 146 17.15 -5.14 7.96
CA LEU A 146 17.06 -4.91 6.51
C LEU A 146 16.87 -3.42 6.17
N ILE A 147 15.94 -2.75 6.86
CA ILE A 147 15.64 -1.32 6.63
C ILE A 147 16.83 -0.45 7.05
N TYR A 148 17.41 -0.72 8.22
CA TYR A 148 18.53 0.06 8.74
C TYR A 148 19.75 -0.04 7.83
N ASP A 149 20.00 -1.22 7.26
CA ASP A 149 21.13 -1.50 6.36
C ASP A 149 20.97 -0.90 4.95
N GLN A 150 19.76 -0.57 4.51
CA GLN A 150 19.58 0.10 3.21
C GLN A 150 20.26 1.48 3.18
N ASP A 151 20.25 2.21 4.29
CA ASP A 151 20.93 3.51 4.46
C ASP A 151 21.08 3.81 5.96
N SER A 152 22.16 3.32 6.56
CA SER A 152 22.37 3.47 8.02
C SER A 152 22.56 4.92 8.45
N ASP A 153 23.14 5.76 7.58
CA ASP A 153 23.38 7.17 7.88
C ASP A 153 22.07 7.97 7.92
N TYR A 154 21.18 7.74 6.97
CA TYR A 154 19.83 8.31 6.98
C TYR A 154 19.03 7.80 8.18
N ASN A 155 18.98 6.47 8.37
CA ASN A 155 18.17 5.86 9.43
C ASN A 155 18.61 6.29 10.83
N LYS A 156 19.93 6.44 11.06
CA LYS A 156 20.47 6.99 12.32
C LYS A 156 19.97 8.40 12.62
N GLN A 157 19.71 9.22 11.61
CA GLN A 157 19.13 10.56 11.80
C GLN A 157 17.62 10.53 12.04
N CYS A 158 16.95 9.42 11.72
CA CYS A 158 15.50 9.26 11.83
C CYS A 158 15.05 8.61 13.16
N VAL A 159 15.95 7.94 13.90
CA VAL A 159 15.61 7.25 15.17
C VAL A 159 14.98 8.16 16.24
N ASN A 160 15.25 9.47 16.18
CA ASN A 160 14.74 10.48 17.11
C ASN A 160 13.73 11.44 16.46
N ARG A 161 13.40 11.27 15.18
CA ARG A 161 12.38 12.09 14.53
C ARG A 161 11.01 11.59 14.89
N MET A 162 10.10 12.50 15.16
CA MET A 162 8.71 12.14 15.41
C MET A 162 8.07 11.66 14.10
N ILE A 163 7.09 10.75 14.21
CA ILE A 163 6.26 10.40 13.07
C ILE A 163 5.59 11.69 12.52
N ASP A 164 5.57 11.81 11.20
CA ASP A 164 5.11 12.95 10.41
C ASP A 164 5.97 14.22 10.54
N GLU A 165 7.10 14.20 11.24
CA GLU A 165 7.95 15.38 11.44
C GLU A 165 8.40 15.98 10.10
N GLY A 166 8.17 17.29 9.94
CA GLY A 166 8.49 18.02 8.70
C GLY A 166 7.47 17.85 7.57
N THR A 167 6.34 17.17 7.82
CA THR A 167 5.24 17.02 6.85
C THR A 167 4.05 17.92 7.22
N PRO A 168 3.19 18.33 6.26
CA PRO A 168 1.94 19.03 6.56
C PRO A 168 1.03 18.27 7.54
N GLU A 169 1.17 16.94 7.59
CA GLU A 169 0.38 16.04 8.44
C GLU A 169 0.78 16.11 9.92
N TYR A 170 1.96 16.63 10.26
CA TYR A 170 2.45 16.74 11.64
C TYR A 170 1.43 17.41 12.57
N SER A 171 0.99 18.61 12.19
CA SER A 171 0.04 19.41 12.99
C SER A 171 -1.36 18.79 13.03
N MET A 172 -1.75 18.05 11.99
CA MET A 172 -3.04 17.36 11.96
C MET A 172 -3.06 16.19 12.97
N ASN A 173 -1.91 15.54 13.17
CA ASN A 173 -1.78 14.31 13.96
C ASN A 173 -1.19 14.52 15.36
N GLU A 174 -0.78 15.74 15.72
CA GLU A 174 -0.23 16.08 17.04
C GLU A 174 -1.17 15.63 18.18
N ARG A 175 -2.48 15.83 18.01
CA ARG A 175 -3.50 15.42 18.99
C ARG A 175 -3.65 13.91 19.12
N SER A 176 -3.22 13.13 18.13
CA SER A 176 -3.30 11.67 18.12
C SER A 176 -2.10 11.00 18.81
N GLY A 177 -1.15 11.78 19.31
CA GLY A 177 0.10 11.29 19.87
C GLY A 177 1.09 10.96 18.76
N LEU A 178 2.17 11.74 18.71
CA LEU A 178 3.33 11.47 17.89
C LEU A 178 4.40 10.81 18.76
N GLY A 179 5.21 9.94 18.17
CA GLY A 179 6.34 9.31 18.83
C GLY A 179 7.47 9.09 17.85
N THR A 180 8.68 8.92 18.35
CA THR A 180 9.83 8.46 17.55
C THR A 180 9.78 6.95 17.40
N PRO A 181 10.58 6.34 16.50
CA PRO A 181 10.71 4.88 16.43
C PRO A 181 11.06 4.26 17.80
N VAL A 182 11.94 4.90 18.58
CA VAL A 182 12.33 4.44 19.92
C VAL A 182 11.15 4.48 20.91
N HIS A 183 10.31 5.52 20.86
CA HIS A 183 9.10 5.59 21.70
C HIS A 183 8.14 4.45 21.38
N TYR A 184 7.94 4.13 20.11
CA TYR A 184 7.07 3.03 19.70
C TYR A 184 7.68 1.66 20.04
N ALA A 185 8.99 1.46 19.89
CA ALA A 185 9.68 0.24 20.31
C ALA A 185 9.49 -0.03 21.81
N ALA A 186 9.74 0.99 22.65
CA ALA A 186 9.55 0.90 24.09
C ALA A 186 8.10 0.58 24.48
N ARG A 187 7.12 1.15 23.76
CA ARG A 187 5.68 0.86 23.96
C ARG A 187 5.31 -0.56 23.55
N SER A 188 5.93 -1.09 22.50
CA SER A 188 5.69 -2.44 21.98
C SER A 188 6.45 -3.53 22.76
N GLY A 189 7.36 -3.15 23.67
CA GLY A 189 8.19 -4.10 24.43
C GLY A 189 9.23 -4.82 23.58
N SER A 190 9.67 -4.21 22.48
CA SER A 190 10.70 -4.72 21.56
C SER A 190 12.02 -3.97 21.70
#